data_AF-A0A0G1WIN3-F1
#
_entry.id   AF-A0A0G1WIN3-F1
#
_cell.length_a   1.000
_cell.length_b   1.000
_cell.length_c   1.000
_cell.angle_alpha   90.00
_cell.angle_beta   90.00
_cell.angle_gamma   90.00
#
_symmetry.space_group_name_H-M   'P 1'
#
loop_
_entity.id
_entity.type
_entity.pdbx_description
1 polymer ?
#
loop_
_entity_poly.entity_id
_entity_poly.type
_entity_poly.pdbx_seq_one_letter_code
_entity_poly.pdbx_strand_id
1 'polypeptide(L)'
;MISVIFNTLVHDPLYNGLIFLVDVLPSHDVGIAVVLLTIIVRIIIFPLSKSAVETQRKMKDIAPDVEKLKEKYKDKREEQGRAILTLYREKGIRPLANLGLLFAQLPILIGLYWVFAWGGLPDVDPTILYSFVNVPGTVDMLFLGSIAMDGHSVILALLVSASQFVYMRLSMGPRQKATQPTGTSFSADMARSLDLQMRYFLPLMIGGISYYIVAAAPLYWTVSNLFMIGQELFMGRRF
;
A
#
# COMPACT_ATOMS: atom_id res chain seq x y z
N MET A 1 -5.65 6.46 -24.84
CA MET A 1 -6.66 5.59 -24.18
C MET A 1 -6.31 5.31 -22.72
N ILE A 2 -5.13 4.76 -22.39
CA ILE A 2 -4.74 4.48 -21.00
C ILE A 2 -4.67 5.77 -20.14
N SER A 3 -4.16 6.86 -20.70
CA SER A 3 -4.15 8.18 -20.02
C SER A 3 -5.55 8.69 -19.69
N VAL A 4 -6.51 8.53 -20.61
CA VAL A 4 -7.90 8.96 -20.40
C VAL A 4 -8.57 8.14 -19.31
N ILE A 5 -8.41 6.81 -19.35
CA ILE A 5 -8.96 5.91 -18.32
C ILE A 5 -8.37 6.23 -16.94
N PHE A 6 -7.05 6.43 -16.87
CA PHE A 6 -6.39 6.79 -15.62
C PHE A 6 -6.88 8.14 -15.09
N ASN A 7 -7.01 9.14 -15.96
CA ASN A 7 -7.47 10.45 -15.54
C ASN A 7 -8.90 10.38 -15.00
N THR A 8 -9.83 9.83 -15.78
CA THR A 8 -11.25 9.77 -15.43
C THR A 8 -11.54 8.88 -14.21
N LEU A 9 -10.83 7.76 -14.04
CA LEU A 9 -11.12 6.80 -12.96
C LEU A 9 -10.31 7.04 -11.68
N VAL A 10 -9.17 7.74 -11.77
CA VAL A 10 -8.22 7.83 -10.66
C VAL A 10 -7.85 9.28 -10.38
N HIS A 11 -7.24 9.97 -11.33
CA HIS A 11 -6.75 11.34 -11.09
C HIS A 11 -7.89 12.32 -10.78
N ASP A 12 -8.87 12.45 -11.66
CA ASP A 12 -9.92 13.46 -11.55
C ASP A 12 -10.80 13.24 -10.31
N PRO A 13 -11.20 11.99 -9.95
CA PRO A 13 -11.89 11.74 -8.68
C PRO A 13 -11.03 12.08 -7.46
N LEU A 14 -9.73 11.79 -7.48
CA LEU A 14 -8.83 12.13 -6.36
C LEU A 14 -8.62 13.65 -6.25
N TYR A 15 -8.45 14.34 -7.37
CA TYR A 15 -8.34 15.79 -7.43
C TYR A 15 -9.60 16.45 -6.88
N ASN A 16 -10.77 16.10 -7.44
CA ASN A 16 -12.06 16.63 -7.01
C ASN A 16 -12.37 16.31 -5.55
N GLY A 17 -12.09 15.09 -5.12
CA GLY A 17 -12.27 14.69 -3.73
C GLY A 17 -11.38 15.51 -2.79
N LEU A 18 -10.12 15.76 -3.17
CA LEU A 18 -9.21 16.59 -2.40
C LEU A 18 -9.69 18.04 -2.33
N ILE A 19 -10.02 18.67 -3.46
CA ILE A 19 -10.48 20.06 -3.52
C ILE A 19 -11.78 20.23 -2.73
N PHE A 20 -12.74 19.29 -2.89
CA PHE A 20 -13.98 19.30 -2.11
C PHE A 20 -13.71 19.24 -0.61
N LEU A 21 -12.78 18.41 -0.15
CA LEU A 21 -12.42 18.35 1.26
C LEU A 21 -11.76 19.64 1.74
N VAL A 22 -10.90 20.26 0.93
CA VAL A 22 -10.28 21.55 1.24
C VAL A 22 -11.33 22.66 1.37
N ASP A 23 -12.31 22.71 0.47
CA ASP A 23 -13.42 23.68 0.48
C ASP A 23 -14.33 23.54 1.71
N VAL A 24 -14.59 22.31 2.14
CA VAL A 24 -15.46 22.02 3.30
C VAL A 24 -14.73 22.19 4.64
N LEU A 25 -13.40 22.04 4.66
CA LEU A 25 -12.61 22.15 5.89
C LEU A 25 -12.46 23.62 6.31
N PRO A 26 -12.80 23.99 7.56
CA PRO A 26 -12.68 25.38 8.01
C PRO A 26 -11.25 25.94 7.94
N SER A 27 -10.25 25.06 8.12
CA SER A 27 -8.83 25.43 8.03
C SER A 27 -8.30 25.51 6.59
N HIS A 28 -9.03 24.96 5.61
CA HIS A 28 -8.56 24.77 4.23
C HIS A 28 -7.20 24.03 4.15
N ASP A 29 -6.87 23.23 5.18
CA ASP A 29 -5.60 22.52 5.30
C ASP A 29 -5.59 21.30 4.37
N VAL A 30 -4.73 21.36 3.36
CA VAL A 30 -4.58 20.32 2.35
C VAL A 30 -4.05 19.02 2.95
N GLY A 31 -3.20 19.07 3.97
CA GLY A 31 -2.72 17.88 4.65
C GLY A 31 -3.84 17.16 5.39
N ILE A 32 -4.73 17.87 6.09
CA ILE A 32 -5.92 17.27 6.70
C ILE A 32 -6.82 16.66 5.61
N ALA A 33 -7.01 17.36 4.50
CA ALA A 33 -7.77 16.84 3.36
C ALA A 33 -7.16 15.54 2.82
N VAL A 34 -5.82 15.45 2.69
CA VAL A 34 -5.11 14.22 2.32
C VAL A 34 -5.37 13.09 3.31
N VAL A 35 -5.31 13.35 4.62
CA VAL A 35 -5.60 12.33 5.66
C VAL A 35 -7.03 11.78 5.48
N LEU A 36 -8.02 12.67 5.37
CA LEU A 36 -9.43 12.29 5.22
C LEU A 36 -9.68 11.52 3.90
N LEU A 37 -9.15 12.02 2.79
CA LEU A 37 -9.22 11.36 1.49
C LEU A 37 -8.63 9.95 1.56
N THR A 38 -7.47 9.81 2.21
CA THR A 38 -6.81 8.50 2.40
C THR A 38 -7.72 7.53 3.15
N ILE A 39 -8.37 7.97 4.23
CA ILE A 39 -9.29 7.15 5.02
C ILE A 39 -10.50 6.73 4.18
N ILE A 40 -11.10 7.66 3.43
CA ILE A 40 -12.25 7.36 2.55
C ILE A 40 -11.87 6.30 1.52
N VAL A 41 -10.74 6.50 0.82
CA VAL A 41 -10.23 5.54 -0.16
C VAL A 41 -9.97 4.18 0.49
N ARG A 42 -9.38 4.16 1.69
CA ARG A 42 -9.12 2.93 2.45
C ARG A 42 -10.40 2.19 2.82
N ILE A 43 -11.47 2.90 3.16
CA ILE A 43 -12.79 2.32 3.42
C ILE A 43 -13.39 1.72 2.13
N ILE A 44 -13.28 2.42 1.00
CA ILE A 44 -13.78 1.93 -0.30
C ILE A 44 -13.07 0.62 -0.71
N ILE A 45 -11.74 0.55 -0.55
CA ILE A 45 -10.96 -0.65 -0.89
C ILE A 45 -10.93 -1.70 0.22
N PHE A 46 -11.54 -1.45 1.37
CA PHE A 46 -11.57 -2.34 2.52
C PHE A 46 -12.01 -3.78 2.19
N PRO A 47 -13.10 -4.05 1.44
CA PRO A 47 -13.49 -5.43 1.12
C PRO A 47 -12.42 -6.19 0.33
N LEU A 48 -11.72 -5.50 -0.57
CA LEU A 48 -10.60 -6.07 -1.33
C LEU A 48 -9.42 -6.36 -0.41
N SER A 49 -9.06 -5.39 0.44
CA SER A 49 -7.99 -5.52 1.44
C SER A 49 -8.24 -6.69 2.40
N LYS A 50 -9.49 -6.83 2.88
CA LYS A 50 -9.92 -7.93 3.76
C LYS A 50 -9.70 -9.29 3.09
N SER A 51 -10.13 -9.44 1.83
CA SER A 51 -9.94 -10.67 1.04
C SER A 51 -8.46 -11.03 0.84
N ALA A 52 -7.60 -10.02 0.60
CA ALA A 52 -6.16 -10.22 0.49
C ALA A 52 -5.55 -10.72 1.81
N VAL A 53 -5.89 -10.09 2.94
CA VAL A 53 -5.42 -10.50 4.28
C VAL A 53 -5.85 -11.93 4.61
N GLU A 54 -7.12 -12.29 4.35
CA GLU A 54 -7.63 -13.66 4.56
C GLU A 54 -6.90 -14.69 3.69
N THR A 55 -6.62 -14.34 2.43
CA THR A 55 -5.86 -15.19 1.51
C THR A 55 -4.45 -15.41 2.03
N GLN A 56 -3.75 -14.34 2.42
CA GLN A 56 -2.40 -14.41 2.97
C GLN A 56 -2.35 -15.28 4.23
N ARG A 57 -3.38 -15.21 5.09
CA ARG A 57 -3.50 -16.07 6.27
C ARG A 57 -3.60 -17.54 5.88
N LYS A 58 -4.54 -17.91 5.01
CA LYS A 58 -4.70 -19.30 4.56
C LYS A 58 -3.43 -19.84 3.91
N MET A 59 -2.71 -19.02 3.14
CA MET A 59 -1.41 -19.39 2.56
C MET A 59 -0.34 -19.71 3.62
N LYS A 60 -0.32 -18.97 4.74
CA LYS A 60 0.59 -19.29 5.86
C LYS A 60 0.21 -20.59 6.54
N ASP A 61 -1.09 -20.84 6.73
CA ASP A 61 -1.58 -22.04 7.41
C ASP A 61 -1.17 -23.32 6.65
N ILE A 62 -1.16 -23.27 5.32
CA ILE A 62 -0.75 -24.40 4.46
C ILE A 62 0.73 -24.37 4.05
N ALA A 63 1.53 -23.42 4.55
CA ALA A 63 2.94 -23.31 4.21
C ALA A 63 3.72 -24.63 4.44
N PRO A 64 3.44 -25.43 5.50
CA PRO A 64 4.09 -26.73 5.68
C PRO A 64 3.77 -27.74 4.56
N ASP A 65 2.54 -27.73 4.04
CA ASP A 65 2.13 -28.63 2.95
C ASP A 65 2.74 -28.20 1.62
N VAL A 66 2.87 -26.89 1.40
CA VAL A 66 3.63 -26.34 0.28
C VAL A 66 5.10 -26.79 0.35
N GLU A 67 5.71 -26.82 1.53
CA GLU A 67 7.10 -27.26 1.68
C GLU A 67 7.28 -28.75 1.37
N LYS A 68 6.38 -29.61 1.85
CA LYS A 68 6.36 -31.04 1.47
C LYS A 68 6.27 -31.25 -0.04
N LEU A 69 5.47 -30.44 -0.74
CA LEU A 69 5.38 -30.50 -2.21
C LEU A 69 6.67 -30.04 -2.88
N LYS A 70 7.34 -28.99 -2.36
CA LYS A 70 8.63 -28.57 -2.90
C LYS A 70 9.69 -29.65 -2.77
N GLU A 71 9.73 -30.35 -1.64
CA GLU A 71 10.64 -31.48 -1.42
C GLU A 71 10.31 -32.64 -2.36
N LYS A 72 9.02 -33.02 -2.46
CA LYS A 72 8.57 -34.12 -3.32
C LYS A 72 8.89 -33.92 -4.81
N TYR A 73 8.83 -32.67 -5.29
CA TYR A 73 9.05 -32.31 -6.69
C TYR A 73 10.33 -31.47 -6.90
N LYS A 74 11.35 -31.64 -6.04
CA LYS A 74 12.56 -30.80 -6.03
C LYS A 74 13.24 -30.66 -7.39
N ASP A 75 13.30 -31.75 -8.16
CA ASP A 75 13.97 -31.80 -9.46
C ASP A 75 13.05 -31.50 -10.65
N LYS A 76 11.75 -31.29 -10.39
CA LYS A 76 10.72 -31.12 -11.40
C LYS A 76 9.96 -29.80 -11.22
N ARG A 77 10.61 -28.69 -11.58
CA ARG A 77 10.06 -27.34 -11.36
C ARG A 77 8.66 -27.12 -11.93
N GLU A 78 8.37 -27.64 -13.11
CA GLU A 78 7.05 -27.46 -13.72
C GLU A 78 5.96 -28.25 -12.97
N GLU A 79 6.22 -29.52 -12.64
CA GLU A 79 5.31 -30.34 -11.82
C GLU A 79 5.12 -29.74 -10.42
N GLN A 80 6.19 -29.21 -9.82
CA GLN A 80 6.15 -28.52 -8.53
C GLN A 80 5.19 -27.32 -8.56
N GLY A 81 5.32 -26.44 -9.56
CA GLY A 81 4.47 -25.27 -9.71
C GLY A 81 2.99 -25.64 -9.89
N ARG A 82 2.72 -26.66 -10.71
CA ARG A 82 1.36 -27.19 -10.92
C ARG A 82 0.78 -27.77 -9.63
N ALA A 83 1.54 -28.59 -8.90
CA ALA A 83 1.09 -29.20 -7.66
C ALA A 83 0.75 -28.16 -6.57
N ILE A 84 1.58 -27.13 -6.42
CA ILE A 84 1.33 -26.02 -5.47
C ILE A 84 0.06 -25.26 -5.87
N LEU A 85 -0.14 -24.98 -7.16
CA LEU A 85 -1.35 -24.31 -7.64
C LEU A 85 -2.61 -25.17 -7.43
N THR A 86 -2.51 -26.47 -7.66
CA THR A 86 -3.60 -27.42 -7.38
C THR A 86 -3.94 -27.43 -5.89
N LEU A 87 -2.94 -27.49 -5.00
CA LEU A 87 -3.16 -27.39 -3.56
C LEU A 87 -3.89 -26.09 -3.18
N TYR A 88 -3.50 -24.94 -3.75
CA TYR A 88 -4.21 -23.68 -3.52
C TYR A 88 -5.67 -23.76 -3.96
N ARG A 89 -5.96 -24.36 -5.13
CA ARG A 89 -7.34 -24.55 -5.63
C ARG A 89 -8.15 -25.47 -4.73
N GLU A 90 -7.59 -26.60 -4.31
CA GLU A 90 -8.23 -27.56 -3.41
C GLU A 90 -8.57 -26.93 -2.05
N LYS A 91 -7.70 -26.04 -1.55
CA LYS A 91 -7.92 -25.31 -0.30
C LYS A 91 -8.77 -24.03 -0.48
N GLY A 92 -9.27 -23.76 -1.68
CA GLY A 92 -10.09 -22.58 -1.98
C GLY A 92 -9.33 -21.25 -1.79
N ILE A 93 -8.01 -21.25 -1.92
CA ILE A 93 -7.14 -20.08 -1.77
C ILE A 93 -7.00 -19.40 -3.14
N ARG A 94 -7.07 -18.06 -3.15
CA ARG A 94 -6.95 -17.24 -4.37
C ARG A 94 -5.67 -16.39 -4.33
N PRO A 95 -4.49 -16.91 -4.73
CA PRO A 95 -3.21 -16.19 -4.60
C PRO A 95 -3.20 -14.80 -5.24
N LEU A 96 -4.00 -14.60 -6.29
CA LEU A 96 -4.11 -13.33 -7.00
C LEU A 96 -4.84 -12.22 -6.22
N ALA A 97 -5.51 -12.53 -5.10
CA ALA A 97 -6.17 -11.52 -4.27
C ALA A 97 -5.18 -10.46 -3.75
N ASN A 98 -3.95 -10.89 -3.41
CA ASN A 98 -2.88 -9.97 -2.97
C ASN A 98 -2.41 -9.04 -4.08
N LEU A 99 -2.39 -9.52 -5.33
CA LEU A 99 -2.07 -8.67 -6.49
C LEU A 99 -3.19 -7.67 -6.75
N GLY A 100 -4.46 -8.06 -6.56
CA GLY A 100 -5.59 -7.15 -6.69
C GLY A 100 -5.48 -5.93 -5.79
N LEU A 101 -5.08 -6.11 -4.53
CA LEU A 101 -4.85 -5.00 -3.61
C LEU A 101 -3.72 -4.08 -4.09
N LEU A 102 -2.62 -4.65 -4.60
CA LEU A 102 -1.51 -3.87 -5.17
C LEU A 102 -1.95 -3.06 -6.41
N PHE A 103 -2.73 -3.68 -7.30
CA PHE A 103 -3.27 -3.02 -8.48
C PHE A 103 -4.26 -1.90 -8.16
N ALA A 104 -4.96 -1.97 -7.03
CA ALA A 104 -5.76 -0.85 -6.55
C ALA A 104 -4.87 0.26 -5.95
N GLN A 105 -3.86 -0.11 -5.16
CA GLN A 105 -2.99 0.83 -4.45
C GLN A 105 -2.11 1.70 -5.37
N LEU A 106 -1.50 1.10 -6.40
CA LEU A 106 -0.52 1.78 -7.25
C LEU A 106 -1.14 2.96 -8.04
N PRO A 107 -2.28 2.81 -8.74
CA PRO A 107 -2.90 3.93 -9.44
C PRO A 107 -3.25 5.08 -8.50
N ILE A 108 -3.78 4.79 -7.31
CA ILE A 108 -4.16 5.82 -6.33
C ILE A 108 -2.93 6.63 -5.90
N LEU A 109 -1.82 5.94 -5.59
CA LEU A 109 -0.57 6.60 -5.23
C LEU A 109 -0.06 7.51 -6.36
N ILE A 110 -0.05 7.01 -7.59
CA ILE A 110 0.37 7.78 -8.77
C ILE A 110 -0.56 8.98 -8.98
N GLY A 111 -1.86 8.78 -8.85
CA GLY A 111 -2.88 9.82 -9.04
C GLY A 111 -2.70 10.93 -8.02
N LEU A 112 -2.56 10.60 -6.74
CA LEU A 112 -2.31 11.59 -5.70
C LEU A 112 -0.96 12.29 -5.90
N TYR A 113 0.09 11.57 -6.29
CA TYR A 113 1.37 12.21 -6.63
C TYR A 113 1.22 13.22 -7.76
N TRP A 114 0.46 12.91 -8.82
CA TRP A 114 0.21 13.85 -9.93
C TRP A 114 -0.62 15.06 -9.52
N VAL A 115 -1.59 14.90 -8.62
CA VAL A 115 -2.36 16.03 -8.07
C VAL A 115 -1.43 17.08 -7.45
N PHE A 116 -0.40 16.65 -6.71
CA PHE A 116 0.55 17.57 -6.07
C PHE A 116 1.74 17.97 -6.95
N ALA A 117 2.22 17.08 -7.82
CA ALA A 117 3.36 17.37 -8.69
C ALA A 117 2.98 18.22 -9.90
N TRP A 118 1.76 18.05 -10.43
CA TRP A 118 1.31 18.65 -11.69
C TRP A 118 -0.11 19.24 -11.64
N GLY A 119 -0.88 19.03 -10.58
CA GLY A 119 -2.26 19.53 -10.45
C GLY A 119 -2.38 20.99 -10.03
N GLY A 120 -1.26 21.73 -9.93
CA GLY A 120 -1.26 23.18 -9.80
C GLY A 120 -1.48 23.74 -8.39
N LEU A 121 -1.74 22.91 -7.37
CA LEU A 121 -1.95 23.38 -5.99
C LEU A 121 -0.80 24.29 -5.51
N PRO A 122 -1.11 25.44 -4.88
CA PRO A 122 -2.43 25.87 -4.40
C PRO A 122 -3.39 26.43 -5.46
N ASP A 123 -2.94 26.67 -6.70
CA ASP A 123 -3.77 27.18 -7.79
C ASP A 123 -4.66 26.07 -8.36
N VAL A 124 -5.94 26.09 -8.00
CA VAL A 124 -6.92 25.08 -8.42
C VAL A 124 -7.34 25.32 -9.88
N ASP A 125 -7.28 24.28 -10.71
CA ASP A 125 -7.77 24.30 -12.09
C ASP A 125 -9.27 23.98 -12.14
N PRO A 126 -10.14 24.97 -12.46
CA PRO A 126 -11.57 24.77 -12.48
C PRO A 126 -12.04 23.87 -13.64
N THR A 127 -11.20 23.63 -14.67
CA THR A 127 -11.58 22.83 -15.84
C THR A 127 -11.70 21.34 -15.54
N ILE A 128 -11.06 20.88 -14.46
CA ILE A 128 -11.06 19.48 -13.99
C ILE A 128 -12.17 19.26 -12.95
N LEU A 129 -12.75 20.33 -12.41
CA LEU A 129 -13.73 20.24 -11.34
C LEU A 129 -15.08 19.69 -11.83
N TYR A 130 -15.67 18.81 -11.03
CA TYR A 130 -17.04 18.39 -11.18
C TYR A 130 -17.97 19.55 -10.85
N SER A 131 -19.16 19.56 -11.44
CA SER A 131 -20.11 20.67 -11.32
C SER A 131 -20.59 20.97 -9.89
N PHE A 132 -20.39 20.04 -8.96
CA PHE A 132 -20.74 20.18 -7.55
C PHE A 132 -19.55 20.53 -6.64
N VAL A 133 -18.34 20.65 -7.20
CA VAL A 133 -17.13 21.03 -6.47
C VAL A 133 -16.82 22.49 -6.76
N ASN A 134 -16.76 23.31 -5.71
CA ASN A 134 -16.42 24.71 -5.84
C ASN A 134 -14.91 24.91 -5.71
N VAL A 135 -14.42 26.03 -6.27
CA VAL A 135 -13.05 26.46 -6.02
C VAL A 135 -12.99 27.05 -4.61
N PRO A 136 -12.16 26.51 -3.70
CA PRO A 136 -12.02 27.04 -2.37
C PRO A 136 -11.42 28.45 -2.41
N GLY A 137 -11.88 29.33 -1.52
CA GLY A 137 -11.38 30.72 -1.46
C GLY A 137 -9.92 30.82 -1.02
N THR A 138 -9.45 29.84 -0.25
CA THR A 138 -8.06 29.70 0.19
C THR A 138 -7.65 28.24 0.19
N VAL A 139 -6.37 27.96 -0.07
CA VAL A 139 -5.79 26.62 0.00
C VAL A 139 -4.55 26.70 0.88
N ASP A 140 -4.61 26.11 2.09
CA ASP A 140 -3.48 26.10 3.01
C ASP A 140 -2.64 24.84 2.79
N MET A 141 -1.43 25.05 2.27
CA MET A 141 -0.47 23.98 2.00
C MET A 141 0.30 23.54 3.25
N LEU A 142 0.17 24.24 4.39
CA LEU A 142 0.84 23.88 5.64
C LEU A 142 -0.01 22.90 6.45
N PHE A 143 0.35 21.63 6.38
CA PHE A 143 -0.25 20.61 7.24
C PHE A 143 0.05 20.90 8.71
N LEU A 144 -1.02 21.08 9.49
CA LEU A 144 -0.99 21.44 10.91
C LEU A 144 -0.09 22.66 11.17
N GLY A 145 0.00 23.58 10.21
CA GLY A 145 0.81 24.80 10.29
C GLY A 145 2.33 24.58 10.28
N SER A 146 2.84 23.37 10.00
CA SER A 146 4.27 23.06 10.15
C SER A 146 4.92 22.32 8.99
N ILE A 147 4.16 21.59 8.17
CA ILE A 147 4.71 20.80 7.06
C ILE A 147 4.09 21.26 5.74
N ALA A 148 4.88 21.88 4.87
CA ALA A 148 4.45 22.24 3.51
C ALA A 148 4.22 20.98 2.67
N MET A 149 3.02 20.81 2.11
CA MET A 149 2.58 19.60 1.40
C MET A 149 3.17 19.44 0.00
N ASP A 150 3.56 20.54 -0.62
CA ASP A 150 4.33 20.64 -1.87
C ASP A 150 5.85 20.52 -1.67
N GLY A 151 6.32 20.71 -0.44
CA GLY A 151 7.73 20.56 -0.06
C GLY A 151 8.16 19.13 0.25
N HIS A 152 9.34 18.96 0.84
CA HIS A 152 9.84 17.67 1.33
C HIS A 152 9.79 17.60 2.86
N SER A 153 9.65 16.41 3.43
CA SER A 153 9.59 16.23 4.88
C SER A 153 10.35 14.99 5.35
N VAL A 154 11.46 15.20 6.06
CA VAL A 154 12.21 14.14 6.73
C VAL A 154 11.34 13.43 7.77
N ILE A 155 10.51 14.18 8.49
CA ILE A 155 9.63 13.64 9.53
C ILE A 155 8.66 12.63 8.90
N LEU A 156 8.00 13.00 7.81
CA LEU A 156 7.09 12.09 7.11
C LEU A 156 7.83 10.90 6.50
N ALA A 157 9.03 11.08 5.93
CA ALA A 157 9.83 9.98 5.42
C ALA A 157 10.18 8.94 6.50
N LEU A 158 10.57 9.40 7.70
CA LEU A 158 10.81 8.53 8.85
C LEU A 158 9.53 7.83 9.32
N LEU A 159 8.40 8.53 9.35
CA LEU A 159 7.10 7.95 9.70
C LEU A 159 6.65 6.90 8.69
N VAL A 160 6.89 7.10 7.39
CA VAL A 160 6.64 6.08 6.36
C VAL A 160 7.50 4.85 6.62
N SER A 161 8.81 5.01 6.84
CA SER A 161 9.69 3.87 7.09
C SER A 161 9.28 3.08 8.33
N ALA A 162 9.02 3.78 9.43
CA ALA A 162 8.59 3.16 10.69
C ALA A 162 7.24 2.46 10.55
N SER A 163 6.23 3.14 10.00
CA SER A 163 4.89 2.57 9.81
C SER A 163 4.90 1.40 8.82
N GLN A 164 5.65 1.48 7.73
CA GLN A 164 5.81 0.41 6.74
C GLN A 164 6.46 -0.80 7.39
N PHE A 165 7.50 -0.60 8.22
CA PHE A 165 8.16 -1.68 8.94
C PHE A 165 7.20 -2.38 9.92
N VAL A 166 6.44 -1.61 10.70
CA VAL A 166 5.44 -2.16 11.63
C VAL A 166 4.37 -2.94 10.86
N TYR A 167 3.81 -2.37 9.79
CA TYR A 167 2.83 -3.04 8.94
C TYR A 167 3.38 -4.35 8.37
N MET A 168 4.59 -4.34 7.80
CA MET A 168 5.23 -5.55 7.26
C MET A 168 5.41 -6.63 8.31
N ARG A 169 5.82 -6.24 9.53
CA ARG A 169 5.98 -7.18 10.65
C ARG A 169 4.65 -7.82 11.03
N LEU A 170 3.56 -7.03 11.08
CA LEU A 170 2.23 -7.51 11.41
C LEU A 170 1.64 -8.38 10.30
N SER A 171 1.71 -7.94 9.05
CA SER A 171 1.17 -8.64 7.88
C SER A 171 1.92 -9.93 7.58
N MET A 172 3.26 -9.94 7.60
CA MET A 172 4.05 -11.15 7.33
C MET A 172 4.22 -12.04 8.56
N GLY A 173 3.98 -11.56 9.77
CA GLY A 173 4.12 -12.34 11.01
C GLY A 173 5.59 -12.64 11.37
N PRO A 174 5.83 -13.42 12.45
CA PRO A 174 7.18 -13.81 12.85
C PRO A 174 7.88 -14.61 11.75
N ARG A 175 9.20 -14.44 11.67
CA ARG A 175 10.02 -15.21 10.73
C ARG A 175 10.06 -16.66 11.19
N GLN A 176 9.76 -17.60 10.30
CA GLN A 176 9.93 -19.02 10.60
C GLN A 176 11.42 -19.31 10.77
N LYS A 177 11.82 -19.83 11.94
CA LYS A 177 13.19 -20.33 12.14
C LYS A 177 13.36 -21.54 11.24
N ALA A 178 14.43 -21.56 10.45
CA ALA A 178 14.75 -22.70 9.60
C ALA A 178 14.94 -23.95 10.48
N THR A 179 14.11 -24.97 10.27
CA THR A 179 14.06 -26.13 11.18
C THR A 179 15.15 -27.17 10.91
N GLN A 180 16.03 -27.02 9.93
CA GLN A 180 17.18 -27.94 9.77
C GLN A 180 18.44 -27.25 9.19
N PRO A 181 19.65 -27.57 9.73
CA PRO A 181 20.93 -27.24 9.13
C PRO A 181 21.42 -28.42 8.28
N THR A 182 20.84 -28.65 7.10
CA THR A 182 21.32 -29.68 6.17
C THR A 182 21.26 -29.13 4.74
N GLY A 183 22.41 -28.64 4.27
CA GLY A 183 22.67 -28.28 2.86
C GLY A 183 21.67 -27.31 2.24
N THR A 184 21.89 -26.00 2.44
CA THR A 184 21.00 -24.98 1.87
C THR A 184 20.93 -25.10 0.35
N SER A 185 19.75 -25.47 -0.17
CA SER A 185 19.53 -25.39 -1.61
C SER A 185 19.57 -23.91 -2.02
N PHE A 186 20.15 -23.62 -3.19
CA PHE A 186 20.17 -22.25 -3.75
C PHE A 186 18.78 -21.59 -3.73
N SER A 187 17.71 -22.36 -3.94
CA SER A 187 16.33 -21.90 -3.86
C SER A 187 15.89 -21.45 -2.45
N ALA A 188 16.34 -22.13 -1.40
CA ALA A 188 16.00 -21.80 -0.02
C ALA A 188 16.73 -20.52 0.42
N ASP A 189 17.99 -20.36 0.01
CA ASP A 189 18.76 -19.14 0.28
C ASP A 189 18.19 -17.94 -0.50
N MET A 190 17.74 -18.14 -1.73
CA MET A 190 17.02 -17.12 -2.50
C MET A 190 15.68 -16.74 -1.86
N ALA A 191 14.88 -17.71 -1.41
CA ALA A 191 13.63 -17.41 -0.72
C ALA A 191 13.87 -16.62 0.59
N ARG A 192 14.93 -16.99 1.31
CA ARG A 192 15.36 -16.29 2.54
C ARG A 192 15.80 -14.86 2.26
N SER A 193 16.56 -14.62 1.18
CA SER A 193 17.02 -13.27 0.82
C SER A 193 15.86 -12.38 0.39
N LEU A 194 14.90 -12.91 -0.38
CA LEU A 194 13.68 -12.20 -0.75
C LEU A 194 12.84 -11.83 0.49
N ASP A 195 12.66 -12.75 1.46
CA ASP A 195 11.99 -12.43 2.73
C ASP A 195 12.68 -11.29 3.49
N LEU A 196 14.01 -11.31 3.57
CA LEU A 196 14.79 -10.24 4.22
C LEU A 196 14.64 -8.90 3.52
N GLN A 197 14.72 -8.89 2.19
CA GLN A 197 14.57 -7.68 1.40
C GLN A 197 13.19 -7.06 1.61
N MET A 198 12.13 -7.87 1.54
CA MET A 198 10.76 -7.40 1.74
C MET A 198 10.50 -6.89 3.16
N ARG A 199 11.13 -7.50 4.17
CA ARG A 199 10.89 -7.17 5.58
C ARG A 199 11.68 -5.96 6.07
N TYR A 200 12.90 -5.76 5.60
CA TYR A 200 13.81 -4.75 6.15
C TYR A 200 14.26 -3.73 5.11
N PHE A 201 14.69 -4.20 3.94
CA PHE A 201 15.20 -3.31 2.91
C PHE A 201 14.08 -2.46 2.29
N LEU A 202 12.94 -3.07 1.97
CA LEU A 202 11.83 -2.39 1.33
C LEU A 202 11.27 -1.21 2.17
N PRO A 203 10.97 -1.35 3.48
CA PRO A 203 10.56 -0.21 4.30
C PRO A 203 11.60 0.91 4.38
N LEU A 204 12.89 0.56 4.42
CA LEU A 204 13.96 1.54 4.44
C LEU A 204 14.07 2.27 3.09
N MET A 205 13.99 1.54 1.99
CA MET A 205 14.03 2.08 0.63
C MET A 205 12.83 3.00 0.37
N ILE A 206 11.61 2.59 0.73
CA ILE A 206 10.41 3.43 0.60
C ILE A 206 10.55 4.68 1.46
N GLY A 207 11.09 4.57 2.68
CA GLY A 207 11.40 5.72 3.53
C GLY A 207 12.41 6.68 2.89
N GLY A 208 13.48 6.15 2.27
CA GLY A 208 14.46 6.95 1.54
C GLY A 208 13.86 7.67 0.34
N ILE A 209 13.07 6.97 -0.49
CA ILE A 209 12.35 7.57 -1.63
C ILE A 209 11.37 8.64 -1.16
N SER A 210 10.69 8.41 -0.03
CA SER A 210 9.70 9.32 0.54
C SER A 210 10.25 10.71 0.87
N TYR A 211 11.56 10.82 1.13
CA TYR A 211 12.21 12.11 1.35
C TYR A 211 12.33 12.94 0.06
N TYR A 212 12.49 12.30 -1.10
CA TYR A 212 12.72 12.96 -2.38
C TYR A 212 11.44 13.33 -3.14
N ILE A 213 10.27 12.96 -2.62
CA ILE A 213 8.97 13.28 -3.22
C ILE A 213 8.24 14.34 -2.37
N VAL A 214 7.21 14.94 -2.95
CA VAL A 214 6.37 15.96 -2.27
C VAL A 214 5.68 15.36 -1.04
N ALA A 215 5.60 16.13 0.05
CA ALA A 215 5.21 15.69 1.40
C ALA A 215 3.79 15.14 1.50
N ALA A 216 2.88 15.52 0.60
CA ALA A 216 1.56 14.91 0.52
C ALA A 216 1.60 13.39 0.27
N ALA A 217 2.54 12.90 -0.55
CA ALA A 217 2.67 11.48 -0.86
C ALA A 217 3.09 10.62 0.35
N PRO A 218 4.14 10.96 1.13
CA PRO A 218 4.48 10.23 2.34
C PRO A 218 3.47 10.44 3.48
N LEU A 219 2.72 11.55 3.51
CA LEU A 219 1.58 11.69 4.42
C LEU A 219 0.50 10.64 4.11
N TYR A 220 0.07 10.56 2.83
CA TYR A 220 -0.84 9.52 2.36
C TYR A 220 -0.34 8.11 2.69
N TRP A 221 0.95 7.85 2.44
CA TRP A 221 1.54 6.54 2.70
C TRP A 221 1.53 6.18 4.19
N THR A 222 1.86 7.14 5.05
CA THR A 222 1.83 6.96 6.51
C THR A 222 0.42 6.65 6.99
N VAL A 223 -0.58 7.44 6.58
CA VAL A 223 -1.99 7.23 6.97
C VAL A 223 -2.50 5.88 6.44
N SER A 224 -2.14 5.54 5.21
CA SER A 224 -2.40 4.22 4.63
C SER A 224 -1.85 3.08 5.48
N ASN A 225 -0.59 3.17 5.89
CA ASN A 225 0.05 2.16 6.72
C ASN A 225 -0.63 2.04 8.08
N LEU A 226 -0.95 3.18 8.72
CA LEU A 226 -1.67 3.18 9.99
C LEU A 226 -3.05 2.53 9.87
N PHE A 227 -3.79 2.80 8.78
CA PHE A 227 -5.06 2.14 8.52
C PHE A 227 -4.88 0.63 8.35
N MET A 228 -3.90 0.19 7.56
CA MET A 228 -3.63 -1.23 7.34
C MET A 228 -3.17 -1.94 8.62
N ILE A 229 -2.39 -1.28 9.47
CA ILE A 229 -2.04 -1.75 10.81
C ILE A 229 -3.31 -1.93 11.65
N GLY A 230 -4.17 -0.90 11.69
CA GLY A 230 -5.45 -0.98 12.40
C GLY A 230 -6.34 -2.12 11.88
N GLN A 231 -6.39 -2.32 10.57
CA GLN A 231 -7.11 -3.41 9.93
C GLN A 231 -6.56 -4.78 10.37
N GLU A 232 -5.24 -4.98 10.32
CA GLU A 232 -4.63 -6.25 10.74
C GLU A 232 -4.84 -6.54 12.24
N LEU A 233 -4.82 -5.51 13.08
CA LEU A 233 -5.13 -5.63 14.51
C LEU A 233 -6.61 -6.00 14.72
N PHE A 234 -7.54 -5.34 14.02
CA PHE A 234 -8.98 -5.60 14.10
C PHE A 234 -9.36 -6.99 13.58
N MET A 235 -8.71 -7.45 12.50
CA MET A 235 -8.94 -8.78 11.92
C MET A 235 -8.39 -9.94 12.78
N GLY A 236 -7.84 -9.64 13.96
CA GLY A 236 -7.71 -10.62 15.04
C GLY A 236 -6.43 -11.44 15.03
N ARG A 237 -5.26 -10.84 14.74
CA ARG A 237 -3.99 -11.43 15.18
C ARG A 237 -3.79 -11.19 16.68
N ARG A 238 -4.10 -12.19 17.51
CA ARG A 238 -3.22 -12.53 18.63
C ARG A 238 -2.03 -13.29 18.05
N PHE A 239 -0.83 -12.83 18.37
CA PHE A 239 0.45 -13.41 17.96
C PHE A 239 0.53 -14.91 18.27
#